data_AF-A0A9E3KF02-F1
#
_entry.id   AF-A0A9E3KF02-F1
#
_cell.length_a   1.000
_cell.length_b   1.000
_cell.length_c   1.000
_cell.angle_alpha   90.00
_cell.angle_beta   90.00
_cell.angle_gamma   90.00
#
_symmetry.space_group_name_H-M   'P 1'
#
loop_
_entity.id
_entity.type
_entity.pdbx_description
1 polymer ?
#
loop_
_entity_poly.entity_id
_entity_poly.type
_entity_poly.pdbx_seq_one_letter_code
_entity_poly.pdbx_strand_id
1 'polypeptide(L)'
;MNKFFMMIVLFTAHLWAVAQVGVNTDSPDQTLDVNGKVEIGDDSRTATAGTMRFNASDSEFQGYNGSSWVTFGQRGGPIPEGAIPVYGFATRFINSTGAITIRRADNDATVSQVPTGQFLIVTGVTLTSFAGTNTGFNVVSIGPSSSSGGTPLGSRNYIVKFNANEVKTLQSTLSPLFIAREGEFFSMFNTSTSTANEAFIRLQGFLVDNLDY
;
A
#
# COMPACT_ATOMS: atom_id res chain seq x y z
N MET A 1 60.59 -27.76 -19.97
CA MET A 1 59.79 -27.46 -18.76
C MET A 1 59.46 -28.80 -18.09
N ASN A 2 59.80 -28.97 -16.81
CA ASN A 2 59.68 -30.27 -16.14
C ASN A 2 58.19 -30.65 -16.01
N LYS A 3 57.79 -31.85 -16.41
CA LYS A 3 56.38 -32.33 -16.34
C LYS A 3 55.80 -32.17 -14.93
N PHE A 4 56.65 -32.34 -13.91
CA PHE A 4 56.31 -32.13 -12.51
C PHE A 4 55.92 -30.67 -12.18
N PHE A 5 56.64 -29.69 -12.75
CA PHE A 5 56.35 -28.28 -12.58
C PHE A 5 55.02 -27.89 -13.26
N MET A 6 54.75 -28.42 -14.46
CA MET A 6 53.49 -28.21 -15.17
C MET A 6 52.29 -28.82 -14.42
N MET A 7 52.49 -29.96 -13.76
CA MET A 7 51.46 -30.60 -12.95
C MET A 7 51.14 -29.79 -11.68
N ILE A 8 52.14 -29.20 -11.02
CA ILE A 8 51.93 -28.31 -9.87
C ILE A 8 51.16 -27.06 -10.28
N VAL A 9 51.52 -26.44 -11.42
CA VAL A 9 50.80 -25.25 -11.93
C VAL A 9 49.33 -25.57 -12.23
N LEU A 10 49.05 -26.70 -12.90
CA LEU A 10 47.69 -27.15 -13.20
C LEU A 10 46.89 -27.48 -11.93
N PHE A 11 47.52 -28.12 -10.94
CA PHE A 11 46.87 -28.46 -9.67
C PHE A 11 46.57 -27.21 -8.83
N THR A 12 47.49 -26.24 -8.79
CA THR A 12 47.23 -24.96 -8.11
C THR A 12 46.13 -24.17 -8.81
N ALA A 13 46.07 -24.13 -10.15
CA ALA A 13 45.00 -23.45 -10.88
C ALA A 13 43.61 -24.07 -10.62
N HIS A 14 43.55 -25.38 -10.37
CA HIS A 14 42.31 -26.08 -10.04
C HIS A 14 41.76 -25.73 -8.65
N LEU A 15 42.62 -25.35 -7.70
CA LEU A 15 42.24 -25.03 -6.32
C LEU A 15 41.64 -23.62 -6.15
N TRP A 16 41.64 -22.79 -7.21
CA TRP A 16 41.00 -21.46 -7.22
C TRP A 16 39.69 -21.42 -8.02
N ALA A 17 39.25 -22.56 -8.56
CA ALA A 17 37.92 -22.68 -9.14
C ALA A 17 36.88 -22.79 -8.00
N VAL A 18 36.53 -21.65 -7.42
CA VAL A 18 35.36 -21.55 -6.55
C VAL A 18 34.16 -22.02 -7.38
N ALA A 19 33.46 -23.06 -6.93
CA ALA A 19 32.36 -23.64 -7.69
C ALA A 19 31.18 -22.66 -7.73
N GLN A 20 31.19 -21.74 -8.68
CA GLN A 20 30.03 -20.98 -9.10
C GLN A 20 29.29 -21.81 -10.15
N VAL A 21 27.97 -21.89 -10.03
CA VAL A 21 27.12 -22.59 -10.99
C VAL A 21 26.41 -21.52 -11.81
N GLY A 22 26.92 -21.28 -13.02
CA GLY A 22 26.19 -20.56 -14.06
C GLY A 22 25.31 -21.54 -14.84
N VAL A 23 24.01 -21.26 -14.95
CA VAL A 23 23.10 -21.97 -15.84
C VAL A 23 22.75 -21.06 -17.00
N ASN A 24 23.22 -21.41 -18.20
CA ASN A 24 23.08 -20.58 -19.41
C ASN A 24 23.79 -19.21 -19.31
N THR A 25 24.85 -19.12 -18.50
CA THR A 25 25.75 -17.97 -18.36
C THR A 25 27.17 -18.47 -18.09
N ASP A 26 28.15 -17.95 -18.84
CA ASP A 26 29.56 -18.36 -18.73
C ASP A 26 30.34 -17.49 -17.73
N SER A 27 29.72 -16.41 -17.24
CA SER A 27 30.27 -15.46 -16.27
C SER A 27 29.21 -15.16 -15.21
N PRO A 28 28.97 -16.06 -14.25
CA PRO A 28 27.93 -15.88 -13.25
C PRO A 28 28.26 -14.72 -12.30
N ASP A 29 27.34 -13.77 -12.14
CA ASP A 29 27.52 -12.61 -11.26
C ASP A 29 27.39 -12.97 -9.76
N GLN A 30 26.79 -14.12 -9.47
CA GLN A 30 26.55 -14.66 -8.13
C GLN A 30 26.89 -16.16 -8.11
N THR A 31 26.95 -16.77 -6.92
CA THR A 31 27.27 -18.21 -6.79
C THR A 31 26.31 -19.12 -7.55
N LEU A 32 25.03 -18.72 -7.67
CA LEU A 32 24.06 -19.29 -8.59
C LEU A 32 23.51 -18.15 -9.46
N ASP A 33 23.74 -18.24 -10.76
CA ASP A 33 23.22 -17.29 -11.75
C ASP A 33 22.51 -18.07 -12.85
N VAL A 34 21.21 -17.79 -13.02
CA VAL A 34 20.36 -18.46 -14.01
C VAL A 34 19.83 -17.40 -14.96
N ASN A 35 20.35 -17.39 -16.19
CA ASN A 35 19.86 -16.52 -17.26
C ASN A 35 18.62 -17.14 -17.91
N GLY A 36 17.51 -17.11 -17.17
CA GLY A 36 16.24 -17.73 -17.54
C GLY A 36 15.26 -17.81 -16.37
N LYS A 37 14.13 -18.50 -16.58
CA LYS A 37 13.19 -18.79 -15.50
C LYS A 37 13.66 -20.03 -14.73
N VAL A 38 13.43 -20.03 -13.42
CA VAL A 38 13.55 -21.24 -12.59
C VAL A 38 12.13 -21.74 -12.30
N GLU A 39 11.84 -22.97 -12.73
CA GLU A 39 10.63 -23.69 -12.30
C GLU A 39 10.93 -24.37 -10.96
N ILE A 40 10.12 -24.08 -9.96
CA ILE A 40 10.27 -24.61 -8.61
C ILE A 40 8.99 -25.39 -8.28
N GLY A 41 9.12 -26.66 -7.95
CA GLY A 41 8.01 -27.50 -7.48
C GLY A 41 7.98 -27.61 -5.96
N ASP A 42 6.95 -28.29 -5.45
CA ASP A 42 6.93 -28.81 -4.08
C ASP A 42 7.21 -30.32 -4.09
N ASP A 43 7.80 -30.85 -3.03
CA ASP A 43 8.04 -32.28 -2.87
C ASP A 43 7.62 -32.77 -1.47
N SER A 44 7.81 -34.05 -1.17
CA SER A 44 7.42 -34.65 0.12
C SER A 44 8.52 -34.60 1.19
N ARG A 45 9.66 -33.94 0.92
CA ARG A 45 10.76 -33.86 1.88
C ARG A 45 10.44 -32.85 2.97
N THR A 46 10.90 -33.14 4.18
CA THR A 46 10.83 -32.17 5.28
C THR A 46 11.69 -30.95 4.94
N ALA A 47 11.07 -29.77 4.93
CA ALA A 47 11.76 -28.52 4.65
C ALA A 47 12.76 -28.17 5.75
N THR A 48 13.86 -27.54 5.36
CA THR A 48 14.84 -26.93 6.26
C THR A 48 14.85 -25.42 6.05
N ALA A 49 15.31 -24.65 7.03
CA ALA A 49 15.38 -23.19 6.88
C ALA A 49 16.10 -22.80 5.57
N GLY A 50 15.49 -21.91 4.79
CA GLY A 50 16.00 -21.47 3.48
C GLY A 50 15.45 -22.24 2.28
N THR A 51 14.66 -23.30 2.46
CA THR A 51 13.99 -23.98 1.34
C THR A 51 12.97 -23.05 0.67
N MET A 52 12.89 -23.09 -0.67
CA MET A 52 11.88 -22.40 -1.46
C MET A 52 10.99 -23.42 -2.18
N ARG A 53 9.71 -23.12 -2.36
CA ARG A 53 8.77 -23.93 -3.15
C ARG A 53 7.75 -23.07 -3.88
N PHE A 54 7.08 -23.68 -4.85
CA PHE A 54 5.76 -23.21 -5.31
C PHE A 54 4.69 -24.11 -4.71
N ASN A 55 3.82 -23.55 -3.88
CA ASN A 55 2.67 -24.26 -3.33
C ASN A 55 1.51 -24.19 -4.33
N ALA A 56 1.27 -25.28 -5.04
CA ALA A 56 0.26 -25.36 -6.09
C ALA A 56 -1.19 -25.25 -5.56
N SER A 57 -1.43 -25.53 -4.28
CA SER A 57 -2.78 -25.40 -3.69
C SER A 57 -3.16 -23.93 -3.52
N ASP A 58 -2.20 -23.11 -3.08
CA ASP A 58 -2.39 -21.68 -2.81
C ASP A 58 -1.95 -20.80 -3.98
N SER A 59 -1.34 -21.38 -5.03
CA SER A 59 -0.76 -20.68 -6.18
C SER A 59 0.31 -19.64 -5.81
N GLU A 60 1.16 -19.98 -4.83
CA GLU A 60 2.10 -19.04 -4.22
C GLU A 60 3.54 -19.56 -4.14
N PHE A 61 4.52 -18.66 -4.32
CA PHE A 61 5.91 -18.94 -3.98
C PHE A 61 6.13 -18.74 -2.49
N GLN A 62 6.80 -19.68 -1.83
CA GLN A 62 7.02 -19.65 -0.39
C GLN A 62 8.47 -19.97 -0.04
N GLY A 63 8.97 -19.38 1.05
CA GLY A 63 10.23 -19.71 1.70
C GLY A 63 10.00 -20.28 3.10
N TYR A 64 10.70 -21.35 3.47
CA TYR A 64 10.63 -21.93 4.81
C TYR A 64 11.64 -21.26 5.74
N ASN A 65 11.19 -20.65 6.83
CA ASN A 65 12.06 -19.93 7.77
C ASN A 65 12.68 -20.83 8.86
N GLY A 66 12.43 -22.14 8.81
CA GLY A 66 12.83 -23.11 9.85
C GLY A 66 11.69 -23.54 10.77
N SER A 67 10.58 -22.80 10.78
CA SER A 67 9.40 -23.08 11.60
C SER A 67 8.09 -23.09 10.80
N SER A 68 7.99 -22.26 9.77
CA SER A 68 6.81 -22.13 8.92
C SER A 68 7.19 -21.73 7.49
N TRP A 69 6.30 -22.00 6.55
CA TRP A 69 6.34 -21.43 5.20
C TRP A 69 5.86 -19.98 5.24
N VAL A 70 6.54 -19.10 4.49
CA VAL A 70 6.23 -17.67 4.36
C VAL A 70 6.14 -17.33 2.88
N THR A 71 5.07 -16.68 2.45
CA THR A 71 4.86 -16.33 1.04
C THR A 71 5.78 -15.21 0.58
N PHE A 72 6.41 -15.39 -0.58
CA PHE A 72 7.12 -14.35 -1.28
C PHE A 72 6.12 -13.55 -2.11
N GLY A 73 5.89 -12.30 -1.72
CA GLY A 73 5.33 -11.32 -2.64
C GLY A 73 3.81 -11.32 -2.83
N GLN A 74 3.01 -12.00 -2.01
CA GLN A 74 1.65 -11.52 -1.77
C GLN A 74 1.73 -10.34 -0.79
N ARG A 75 2.04 -9.17 -1.35
CA ARG A 75 1.14 -8.04 -1.07
C ARG A 75 -0.14 -8.45 -1.79
N GLY A 76 -1.20 -8.65 -1.01
CA GLY A 76 -2.52 -9.05 -1.44
C GLY A 76 -2.95 -8.32 -2.71
N GLY A 77 -3.93 -8.92 -3.39
CA GLY A 77 -4.57 -8.28 -4.53
C GLY A 77 -4.89 -6.80 -4.23
N PRO A 78 -5.13 -5.96 -5.25
CA PRO A 78 -5.32 -4.52 -5.09
C PRO A 78 -6.41 -4.10 -4.09
N ILE A 79 -7.19 -5.07 -3.60
CA ILE A 79 -8.33 -4.95 -2.71
C ILE A 79 -8.30 -6.13 -1.72
N PRO A 80 -8.41 -5.89 -0.39
CA PRO A 80 -8.53 -6.96 0.61
C PRO A 80 -9.73 -7.86 0.36
N GLU A 81 -9.65 -9.13 0.73
CA GLU A 81 -10.81 -10.02 0.65
C GLU A 81 -11.94 -9.49 1.55
N GLY A 82 -13.18 -9.49 1.03
CA GLY A 82 -14.33 -8.93 1.74
C GLY A 82 -14.38 -7.41 1.82
N ALA A 83 -13.46 -6.69 1.16
CA ALA A 83 -13.49 -5.23 1.14
C ALA A 83 -14.77 -4.70 0.49
N ILE A 84 -15.36 -3.69 1.14
CA ILE A 84 -16.59 -3.05 0.70
C ILE A 84 -16.23 -1.69 0.13
N PRO A 85 -16.36 -1.47 -1.19
CA PRO A 85 -16.10 -0.17 -1.78
C PRO A 85 -16.98 0.90 -1.14
N VAL A 86 -16.40 2.05 -0.88
CA VAL A 86 -17.13 3.19 -0.34
C VAL A 86 -16.83 4.47 -1.10
N TYR A 87 -17.83 5.34 -1.13
CA TYR A 87 -17.70 6.71 -1.59
C TYR A 87 -18.18 7.63 -0.48
N GLY A 88 -17.39 8.65 -0.15
CA GLY A 88 -17.77 9.62 0.87
C GLY A 88 -17.83 11.03 0.32
N PHE A 89 -18.60 11.86 1.00
CA PHE A 89 -18.76 13.26 0.65
C PHE A 89 -19.00 14.09 1.90
N ALA A 90 -18.55 15.33 1.87
CA ALA A 90 -19.05 16.35 2.77
C ALA A 90 -19.74 17.40 1.92
N THR A 91 -20.89 17.85 2.40
CA THR A 91 -21.55 19.04 1.87
C THR A 91 -20.68 20.27 2.12
N ARG A 92 -21.05 21.37 1.45
CA ARG A 92 -20.44 22.70 1.60
C ARG A 92 -20.15 23.03 3.06
N PHE A 93 -18.91 23.40 3.38
CA PHE A 93 -18.49 23.92 4.69
C PHE A 93 -17.83 25.28 4.54
N ILE A 94 -18.04 26.16 5.53
CA ILE A 94 -17.59 27.56 5.51
C ILE A 94 -16.79 27.85 6.77
N ASN A 95 -15.47 27.99 6.64
CA ASN A 95 -14.55 28.28 7.76
C ASN A 95 -14.79 27.40 8.99
N SER A 96 -15.16 26.15 8.75
CA SER A 96 -15.60 25.21 9.77
C SER A 96 -15.10 23.83 9.45
N THR A 97 -15.37 22.93 10.38
CA THR A 97 -15.15 21.50 10.22
C THR A 97 -16.32 20.86 9.47
N GLY A 98 -16.02 19.96 8.55
CA GLY A 98 -17.00 19.15 7.81
C GLY A 98 -16.90 17.69 8.23
N ALA A 99 -18.01 17.11 8.68
CA ALA A 99 -18.13 15.66 8.80
C ALA A 99 -18.26 15.03 7.41
N ILE A 100 -17.56 13.92 7.17
CA ILE A 100 -17.63 13.19 5.91
C ILE A 100 -18.59 12.03 6.11
N THR A 101 -19.62 12.01 5.29
CA THR A 101 -20.61 10.94 5.24
C THR A 101 -20.15 9.92 4.22
N ILE A 102 -20.14 8.64 4.59
CA ILE A 102 -19.65 7.54 3.76
C ILE A 102 -20.83 6.70 3.32
N ARG A 103 -20.98 6.48 2.02
CA ARG A 103 -21.96 5.57 1.44
C ARG A 103 -21.27 4.30 1.01
N ARG A 104 -21.83 3.16 1.43
CA ARG A 104 -21.33 1.84 1.07
C ARG A 104 -21.90 1.40 -0.28
N ALA A 105 -21.09 0.72 -1.08
CA ALA A 105 -21.51 0.25 -2.40
C ALA A 105 -22.33 -1.05 -2.36
N ASP A 106 -22.23 -1.83 -1.27
CA ASP A 106 -22.91 -3.12 -1.11
C ASP A 106 -24.42 -2.98 -0.89
N ASN A 107 -24.83 -1.99 -0.09
CA ASN A 107 -26.22 -1.84 0.34
C ASN A 107 -26.72 -0.39 0.36
N ASP A 108 -25.94 0.56 -0.17
CA ASP A 108 -26.23 1.99 -0.16
C ASP A 108 -26.41 2.62 1.23
N ALA A 109 -26.11 1.89 2.31
CA ALA A 109 -26.20 2.40 3.66
C ALA A 109 -25.16 3.51 3.86
N THR A 110 -25.55 4.48 4.67
CA THR A 110 -24.75 5.64 4.98
C THR A 110 -24.21 5.54 6.40
N VAL A 111 -22.90 5.69 6.56
CA VAL A 111 -22.21 5.68 7.85
C VAL A 111 -21.42 6.98 8.03
N SER A 112 -21.47 7.56 9.22
CA SER A 112 -20.70 8.75 9.60
C SER A 112 -19.43 8.41 10.38
N GLN A 113 -19.36 7.19 10.91
CA GLN A 113 -18.28 6.64 11.73
C GLN A 113 -17.85 5.30 11.12
N VAL A 114 -16.58 4.95 11.26
CA VAL A 114 -16.09 3.63 10.85
C VAL A 114 -16.76 2.56 11.73
N PRO A 115 -17.47 1.58 11.15
CA PRO A 115 -18.16 0.53 11.91
C PRO A 115 -17.22 -0.26 12.83
N THR A 116 -17.79 -0.79 13.91
CA THR A 116 -17.08 -1.70 14.83
C THR A 116 -16.50 -2.90 14.07
N GLY A 117 -15.25 -3.26 14.39
CA GLY A 117 -14.53 -4.34 13.75
C GLY A 117 -14.03 -4.05 12.33
N GLN A 118 -14.17 -2.80 11.84
CA GLN A 118 -13.74 -2.42 10.49
C GLN A 118 -12.70 -1.30 10.52
N PHE A 119 -11.96 -1.20 9.41
CA PHE A 119 -11.10 -0.08 9.06
C PHE A 119 -11.64 0.59 7.80
N LEU A 120 -11.52 1.91 7.73
CA LEU A 120 -11.71 2.66 6.49
C LEU A 120 -10.34 2.94 5.87
N ILE A 121 -10.10 2.37 4.70
CA ILE A 121 -8.93 2.65 3.87
C ILE A 121 -9.32 3.68 2.83
N VAL A 122 -8.68 4.84 2.85
CA VAL A 122 -8.90 5.92 1.87
C VAL A 122 -7.79 5.89 0.83
N THR A 123 -8.16 5.72 -0.43
CA THR A 123 -7.19 5.61 -1.55
C THR A 123 -7.21 6.84 -2.46
N GLY A 124 -8.29 7.62 -2.42
CA GLY A 124 -8.39 8.86 -3.17
C GLY A 124 -9.26 9.90 -2.48
N VAL A 125 -8.86 11.15 -2.65
CA VAL A 125 -9.58 12.32 -2.17
C VAL A 125 -9.61 13.36 -3.28
N THR A 126 -10.79 13.85 -3.63
CA THR A 126 -10.95 14.99 -4.54
C THR A 126 -11.54 16.15 -3.78
N LEU A 127 -10.82 17.27 -3.81
CA LEU A 127 -11.23 18.55 -3.26
C LEU A 127 -11.72 19.44 -4.38
N THR A 128 -12.78 20.18 -4.12
CA THR A 128 -13.31 21.17 -5.06
C THR A 128 -13.73 22.39 -4.27
N SER A 129 -13.50 23.57 -4.81
CA SER A 129 -14.11 24.80 -4.29
C SER A 129 -15.27 25.20 -5.20
N PHE A 130 -16.29 25.85 -4.63
CA PHE A 130 -17.45 26.25 -5.42
C PHE A 130 -17.05 27.22 -6.54
N ALA A 131 -17.54 26.97 -7.76
CA ALA A 131 -17.39 27.88 -8.88
C ALA A 131 -18.27 29.12 -8.67
N GLY A 132 -17.68 30.28 -8.36
CA GLY A 132 -18.44 31.51 -8.08
C GLY A 132 -17.56 32.72 -7.79
N THR A 133 -18.04 33.61 -6.89
CA THR A 133 -17.32 34.83 -6.45
C THR A 133 -16.18 34.56 -5.48
N ASN A 134 -15.91 33.29 -5.14
CA ASN A 134 -14.76 32.95 -4.31
C ASN A 134 -13.46 33.27 -5.06
N THR A 135 -12.67 34.15 -4.48
CA THR A 135 -11.30 34.45 -4.90
C THR A 135 -10.33 33.96 -3.83
N GLY A 136 -9.06 33.76 -4.20
CA GLY A 136 -8.03 33.30 -3.27
C GLY A 136 -7.82 31.79 -3.28
N PHE A 137 -7.60 31.20 -2.10
CA PHE A 137 -7.21 29.80 -1.92
C PHE A 137 -7.82 29.19 -0.64
N ASN A 138 -8.00 27.88 -0.66
CA ASN A 138 -8.33 27.07 0.51
C ASN A 138 -7.07 26.35 1.00
N VAL A 139 -6.93 26.21 2.31
CA VAL A 139 -5.99 25.34 3.01
C VAL A 139 -6.82 24.42 3.89
N VAL A 140 -6.94 23.16 3.47
CA VAL A 140 -7.83 22.18 4.09
C VAL A 140 -7.00 21.08 4.75
N SER A 141 -7.23 20.84 6.03
CA SER A 141 -6.74 19.65 6.74
C SER A 141 -7.77 18.54 6.61
N ILE A 142 -7.34 17.32 6.31
CA ILE A 142 -8.21 16.16 6.05
C ILE A 142 -7.65 14.97 6.80
N GLY A 143 -8.50 14.16 7.43
CA GLY A 143 -8.06 12.93 8.07
C GLY A 143 -9.09 12.35 9.06
N PRO A 144 -8.71 11.27 9.76
CA PRO A 144 -9.51 10.71 10.82
C PRO A 144 -9.68 11.71 11.98
N SER A 145 -10.80 11.64 12.71
CA SER A 145 -11.08 12.42 13.91
C SER A 145 -11.81 11.59 14.96
N SER A 146 -11.76 12.05 16.21
CA SER A 146 -12.40 11.38 17.35
C SER A 146 -13.88 11.73 17.53
N SER A 147 -14.42 12.66 16.72
CA SER A 147 -15.81 13.10 16.80
C SER A 147 -16.36 13.49 15.43
N SER A 148 -17.67 13.35 15.23
CA SER A 148 -18.34 13.82 14.01
C SER A 148 -18.09 15.32 13.80
N GLY A 149 -17.47 15.67 12.66
CA GLY A 149 -17.09 17.06 12.37
C GLY A 149 -16.06 17.62 13.35
N GLY A 150 -15.25 16.77 14.01
CA GLY A 150 -14.10 17.18 14.80
C GLY A 150 -12.89 17.51 13.93
N THR A 151 -11.92 18.24 14.46
CA THR A 151 -10.67 18.51 13.75
C THR A 151 -9.94 17.19 13.46
N PRO A 152 -9.37 17.01 12.26
CA PRO A 152 -8.53 15.85 11.97
C PRO A 152 -7.39 15.69 12.98
N LEU A 153 -7.10 14.45 13.36
CA LEU A 153 -6.00 14.11 14.27
C LEU A 153 -4.67 14.59 13.68
N GLY A 154 -3.96 15.47 14.38
CA GLY A 154 -2.78 16.16 13.85
C GLY A 154 -1.64 15.25 13.37
N SER A 155 -1.51 14.05 13.93
CA SER A 155 -0.50 13.05 13.49
C SER A 155 -0.93 12.22 12.28
N ARG A 156 -2.20 12.31 11.87
CA ARG A 156 -2.83 11.47 10.83
C ARG A 156 -3.66 12.30 9.86
N ASN A 157 -3.33 13.58 9.71
CA ASN A 157 -3.97 14.47 8.76
C ASN A 157 -3.05 14.78 7.57
N TYR A 158 -3.65 15.27 6.50
CA TYR A 158 -2.95 15.83 5.37
C TYR A 158 -3.47 17.24 5.12
N ILE A 159 -2.57 18.19 4.93
CA ILE A 159 -2.93 19.59 4.67
C ILE A 159 -2.73 19.87 3.19
N VAL A 160 -3.78 20.32 2.53
CA VAL A 160 -3.77 20.64 1.10
C VAL A 160 -4.12 22.09 0.89
N LYS A 161 -3.28 22.79 0.13
CA LYS A 161 -3.58 24.11 -0.42
C LYS A 161 -4.04 23.97 -1.88
N PHE A 162 -5.13 24.61 -2.23
CA PHE A 162 -5.64 24.69 -3.61
C PHE A 162 -6.39 26.01 -3.83
N ASN A 163 -6.43 26.50 -5.07
CA ASN A 163 -7.02 27.80 -5.39
C ASN A 163 -8.56 27.72 -5.41
N ALA A 164 -9.19 28.88 -5.29
CA ALA A 164 -10.61 29.01 -5.56
C ALA A 164 -10.92 28.64 -7.02
N ASN A 165 -12.04 27.97 -7.24
CA ASN A 165 -12.47 27.38 -8.52
C ASN A 165 -11.52 26.27 -9.05
N GLU A 166 -10.62 25.72 -8.23
CA GLU A 166 -9.76 24.57 -8.57
C GLU A 166 -10.36 23.24 -8.09
N VAL A 167 -10.13 22.18 -8.87
CA VAL A 167 -10.31 20.78 -8.44
C VAL A 167 -8.93 20.18 -8.16
N LYS A 168 -8.72 19.70 -6.93
CA LYS A 168 -7.46 19.08 -6.50
C LYS A 168 -7.69 17.64 -6.10
N THR A 169 -7.05 16.71 -6.79
CA THR A 169 -7.13 15.27 -6.46
C THR A 169 -5.83 14.80 -5.81
N LEU A 170 -5.97 14.08 -4.70
CA LEU A 170 -4.94 13.26 -4.08
C LEU A 170 -5.29 11.81 -4.40
N GLN A 171 -4.33 11.07 -4.97
CA GLN A 171 -4.44 9.64 -5.19
C GLN A 171 -3.11 9.01 -4.86
N SER A 172 -3.15 7.82 -4.27
CA SER A 172 -1.96 7.01 -4.04
C SER A 172 -2.12 5.68 -4.76
N THR A 173 -1.03 5.23 -5.37
CA THR A 173 -0.96 3.99 -6.15
C THR A 173 -0.32 2.85 -5.38
N LEU A 174 0.39 3.12 -4.27
CA LEU A 174 1.22 2.15 -3.55
C LEU A 174 0.87 2.01 -2.06
N SER A 175 0.16 2.97 -1.49
CA SER A 175 -0.22 3.00 -0.08
C SER A 175 -1.56 3.71 0.12
N PRO A 176 -2.35 3.40 1.15
CA PRO A 176 -3.50 4.23 1.50
C PRO A 176 -3.08 5.68 1.76
N LEU A 177 -3.91 6.64 1.36
CA LEU A 177 -3.76 8.04 1.79
C LEU A 177 -4.07 8.17 3.27
N PHE A 178 -5.11 7.48 3.73
CA PHE A 178 -5.50 7.43 5.13
C PHE A 178 -6.00 6.04 5.49
N ILE A 179 -5.85 5.72 6.77
CA ILE A 179 -6.53 4.59 7.41
C ILE A 179 -7.24 5.17 8.63
N ALA A 180 -8.55 5.00 8.73
CA ALA A 180 -9.32 5.29 9.94
C ALA A 180 -9.74 3.97 10.61
N ARG A 181 -9.70 3.95 11.94
CA ARG A 181 -10.01 2.78 12.77
C ARG A 181 -11.47 2.77 13.15
N GLU A 182 -11.93 1.62 13.65
CA GLU A 182 -13.26 1.51 14.25
C GLU A 182 -13.55 2.66 15.22
N GLY A 183 -14.77 3.18 15.17
CA GLY A 183 -15.19 4.28 16.04
C GLY A 183 -14.61 5.65 15.67
N GLU A 184 -13.67 5.75 14.72
CA GLU A 184 -13.21 7.05 14.24
C GLU A 184 -14.19 7.63 13.20
N PHE A 185 -14.17 8.95 13.09
CA PHE A 185 -14.86 9.68 12.04
C PHE A 185 -13.84 10.07 10.98
N PHE A 186 -14.28 10.32 9.75
CA PHE A 186 -13.45 10.99 8.76
C PHE A 186 -13.94 12.43 8.61
N SER A 187 -13.02 13.38 8.62
CA SER A 187 -13.37 14.80 8.70
C SER A 187 -12.41 15.67 7.93
N MET A 188 -12.80 16.92 7.75
CA MET A 188 -11.89 17.95 7.27
C MET A 188 -12.13 19.27 7.98
N PHE A 189 -11.15 20.15 7.88
CA PHE A 189 -11.17 21.47 8.48
C PHE A 189 -10.61 22.49 7.48
N ASN A 190 -11.43 23.48 7.10
CA ASN A 190 -10.92 24.65 6.37
C ASN A 190 -10.18 25.54 7.37
N THR A 191 -8.87 25.67 7.23
CA THR A 191 -8.08 26.40 8.23
C THR A 191 -8.34 27.90 8.17
N SER A 192 -8.03 28.61 9.26
CA SER A 192 -8.08 30.08 9.31
C SER A 192 -7.10 30.78 8.36
N THR A 193 -6.20 30.04 7.72
CA THR A 193 -5.27 30.59 6.72
C THR A 193 -5.88 30.66 5.33
N SER A 194 -7.03 30.03 5.12
CA SER A 194 -7.79 30.08 3.88
C SER A 194 -8.33 31.48 3.62
N THR A 195 -8.29 31.89 2.36
CA THR A 195 -8.86 33.16 1.88
C THR A 195 -10.14 32.94 1.10
N ALA A 196 -10.29 31.75 0.52
CA ALA A 196 -11.57 31.24 0.06
C ALA A 196 -12.27 30.52 1.21
N ASN A 197 -13.58 30.69 1.31
CA ASN A 197 -14.32 30.21 2.48
C ASN A 197 -14.94 28.83 2.25
N GLU A 198 -14.91 28.29 1.03
CA GLU A 198 -15.72 27.12 0.66
C GLU A 198 -14.91 26.03 -0.02
N ALA A 199 -15.11 24.81 0.48
CA ALA A 199 -14.61 23.59 -0.11
C ALA A 199 -15.64 22.46 -0.02
N PHE A 200 -15.45 21.45 -0.85
CA PHE A 200 -16.17 20.19 -0.91
C PHE A 200 -15.13 19.08 -0.99
N ILE A 201 -15.47 17.92 -0.42
CA ILE A 201 -14.66 16.72 -0.58
C ILE A 201 -15.48 15.64 -1.26
N ARG A 202 -14.76 14.80 -1.98
CA ARG A 202 -15.16 13.46 -2.36
C ARG A 202 -14.07 12.50 -1.93
N LEU A 203 -14.49 11.39 -1.35
CA LEU A 203 -13.65 10.34 -0.80
C LEU A 203 -13.93 9.08 -1.62
N GLN A 204 -12.88 8.32 -1.94
CA GLN A 204 -13.01 6.93 -2.40
C GLN A 204 -12.10 6.02 -1.57
N GLY A 205 -12.58 4.81 -1.32
CA GLY A 205 -11.89 3.88 -0.44
C GLY A 205 -12.63 2.56 -0.25
N PHE A 206 -12.26 1.86 0.81
CA PHE A 206 -12.84 0.57 1.20
C PHE A 206 -13.06 0.50 2.70
N LEU A 207 -14.14 -0.17 3.12
CA LEU A 207 -14.25 -0.73 4.46
C LEU A 207 -13.72 -2.15 4.44
N VAL A 208 -12.87 -2.50 5.40
CA VAL A 208 -12.22 -3.81 5.48
C VAL A 208 -12.21 -4.29 6.94
N ASP A 209 -12.24 -5.60 7.15
CA ASP A 209 -12.25 -6.15 8.52
C ASP A 209 -10.84 -6.28 9.11
N ASN A 210 -9.80 -6.34 8.26
CA ASN A 210 -8.40 -6.39 8.66
C ASN A 210 -7.51 -5.62 7.67
N LEU A 211 -6.25 -5.39 8.05
CA LEU A 211 -5.25 -4.69 7.23
C LEU A 211 -4.19 -5.65 6.65
N ASP A 212 -4.42 -6.96 6.75
CA ASP A 212 -3.49 -7.98 6.28
C ASP A 212 -3.73 -8.22 4.79
N TYR A 213 -3.16 -7.32 3.97
CA TYR A 213 -3.16 -7.36 2.50
C TYR A 213 -1.91 -6.69 1.93
#